data_AF-A0A7M3XWN0-F1
#
_entry.id   AF-A0A7M3XWN0-F1
#
_cell.length_a   1.000
_cell.length_b   1.000
_cell.length_c   1.000
_cell.angle_alpha   90.00
_cell.angle_beta   90.00
_cell.angle_gamma   90.00
#
_symmetry.space_group_name_H-M   'P 1'
#
loop_
_entity.id
_entity.type
_entity.pdbx_description
1 polymer ?
#
loop_
_entity_poly.entity_id
_entity_poly.type
_entity_poly.pdbx_seq_one_letter_code
_entity_poly.pdbx_strand_id
1 'polypeptide(L)'
;MGATQPIGDEDTPSSLDPVSLGFMCGLEIHQQLATGKLHSRMPSRLFEMGIDEIPNSWNRQSRRLRAAQGEGGRVDVAARFEAQRNRSFVYV
;
A
#
# COMPACT_ATOMS: atom_id res chain seq x y z
N MET A 1 39.63 6.84 12.82
CA MET A 1 39.36 6.78 11.37
C MET A 1 38.21 7.71 11.10
N GLY A 2 38.48 8.91 10.59
CA GLY A 2 37.42 9.86 10.26
C GLY A 2 36.60 9.32 9.09
N ALA A 3 35.28 9.43 9.18
CA ALA A 3 34.42 9.16 8.04
C ALA A 3 34.92 10.00 6.86
N THR A 4 35.23 9.36 5.73
CA THR A 4 35.50 10.03 4.47
C THR A 4 34.29 10.89 4.14
N GLN A 5 34.49 12.20 4.04
CA GLN A 5 33.44 13.13 3.62
C GLN A 5 32.88 12.70 2.26
N PRO A 6 31.59 12.96 2.00
CA PRO A 6 30.99 12.64 0.71
C PRO A 6 31.69 13.42 -0.41
N ILE A 7 31.79 12.81 -1.59
CA ILE A 7 32.39 13.48 -2.75
C ILE A 7 31.34 14.43 -3.33
N GLY A 8 31.58 15.74 -3.23
CA GLY A 8 30.69 16.80 -3.74
C GLY A 8 30.48 17.92 -2.72
N ASP A 9 29.61 18.88 -3.03
CA ASP A 9 29.21 19.95 -2.13
C ASP A 9 27.93 19.55 -1.37
N GLU A 10 28.02 19.50 -0.04
CA GLU A 10 26.91 19.12 0.85
C GLU A 10 25.73 20.09 0.77
N ASP A 11 25.98 21.36 0.44
CA ASP A 11 24.92 22.36 0.26
C ASP A 11 24.23 22.27 -1.11
N THR A 12 24.79 21.47 -2.04
CA THR A 12 24.28 21.28 -3.40
C THR A 12 24.05 19.77 -3.67
N PRO A 13 22.87 19.21 -3.36
CA PRO A 13 22.62 17.75 -3.43
C PRO A 13 22.89 17.10 -4.79
N SER A 14 22.68 17.84 -5.89
CA SER A 14 22.96 17.35 -7.25
C SER A 14 24.45 17.24 -7.57
N SER A 15 25.31 17.82 -6.74
CA SER A 15 26.77 17.78 -6.90
C SER A 15 27.42 16.59 -6.18
N LEU A 16 26.65 15.89 -5.33
CA LEU A 16 27.12 14.72 -4.61
C LEU A 16 27.23 13.51 -5.54
N ASP A 17 28.32 12.76 -5.42
CA ASP A 17 28.48 11.49 -6.13
C ASP A 17 27.60 10.41 -5.49
N PRO A 18 26.54 9.94 -6.18
CA PRO A 18 25.62 8.96 -5.62
C PRO A 18 26.27 7.59 -5.37
N VAL A 19 27.35 7.26 -6.08
CA VAL A 19 28.02 5.96 -5.93
C VAL A 19 28.80 5.90 -4.61
N SER A 20 29.62 6.90 -4.31
CA SER A 20 30.34 6.97 -3.03
C SER A 20 29.41 7.12 -1.82
N LEU A 21 28.23 7.73 -1.99
CA LEU A 21 27.18 7.77 -0.97
C LEU A 21 26.54 6.42 -0.70
N GLY A 22 26.69 5.43 -1.58
CA GLY A 22 25.88 4.22 -1.56
C GLY A 22 24.39 4.53 -1.73
N PHE A 23 24.07 5.57 -2.50
CA PHE A 23 22.70 6.03 -2.69
C PHE A 23 21.88 4.95 -3.39
N MET A 24 20.74 4.62 -2.80
CA MET A 24 19.78 3.67 -3.33
C MET A 24 18.39 4.32 -3.31
N CYS A 25 17.71 4.30 -4.45
CA CYS A 25 16.33 4.75 -4.55
C CYS A 25 15.49 3.74 -5.34
N GLY A 26 14.18 3.74 -5.08
CA GLY A 26 13.19 2.96 -5.82
C GLY A 26 12.03 3.85 -6.24
N LEU A 27 11.44 3.55 -7.39
CA LEU A 27 10.22 4.19 -7.87
C LEU A 27 9.09 3.15 -7.90
N GLU A 28 7.92 3.53 -7.39
CA GLU A 28 6.71 2.72 -7.44
C GLU A 28 5.59 3.55 -8.09
N ILE A 29 5.03 3.04 -9.19
CA ILE A 29 4.03 3.75 -9.99
C ILE A 29 2.78 2.89 -10.08
N HIS A 30 1.65 3.42 -9.62
CA HIS A 30 0.33 2.77 -9.71
C HIS A 30 -0.51 3.53 -10.73
N GLN A 31 -0.93 2.85 -11.81
CA GLN A 31 -1.76 3.42 -12.87
C GLN A 31 -2.98 2.54 -13.13
N GLN A 32 -4.18 3.14 -13.15
CA GLN A 32 -5.40 2.44 -13.56
C GLN A 32 -5.46 2.31 -15.09
N LEU A 33 -5.91 1.17 -15.59
CA LEU A 33 -6.16 0.94 -17.01
C LEU A 33 -7.56 1.42 -17.40
N ALA A 34 -7.71 1.96 -18.60
CA ALA A 34 -9.00 2.35 -19.19
C ALA A 34 -9.77 1.12 -19.74
N THR A 35 -9.93 0.09 -18.91
CA THR A 35 -10.61 -1.18 -19.22
C THR A 35 -11.67 -1.48 -18.16
N GLY A 36 -12.36 -2.63 -18.23
CA GLY A 36 -13.17 -3.14 -17.11
C GLY A 36 -12.32 -3.61 -15.91
N LYS A 37 -12.97 -4.16 -14.88
CA LYS A 37 -12.28 -4.81 -13.75
C LYS A 37 -11.44 -6.00 -14.25
N LEU A 38 -10.27 -6.23 -13.65
CA LEU A 38 -9.31 -7.22 -14.13
C LEU A 38 -9.84 -8.68 -14.11
N HIS A 39 -10.64 -9.02 -13.10
CA HIS A 39 -11.11 -10.41 -12.88
C HIS A 39 -12.62 -10.58 -12.97
N SER A 40 -13.33 -9.62 -13.59
CA SER A 40 -14.77 -9.76 -13.88
C SER A 40 -15.18 -8.90 -15.06
N ARG A 41 -16.35 -9.18 -15.65
CA ARG A 41 -16.90 -8.38 -16.76
C ARG A 41 -17.51 -7.05 -16.32
N MET A 42 -17.29 -6.61 -15.08
CA MET A 42 -17.84 -5.38 -14.54
C MET A 42 -17.08 -4.15 -15.05
N PRO A 43 -17.76 -3.02 -15.29
CA PRO A 43 -17.09 -1.77 -15.63
C PRO A 43 -16.28 -1.23 -14.44
N SER A 44 -15.20 -0.51 -14.73
CA SER A 44 -14.31 0.14 -13.77
C SER A 44 -14.82 1.52 -13.33
N ARG A 45 -16.12 1.64 -13.05
CA ARG A 45 -16.71 2.92 -12.61
C ARG A 45 -16.13 3.32 -11.25
N LEU A 46 -15.61 4.53 -11.18
CA LEU A 46 -15.21 5.16 -9.93
C LEU A 46 -16.44 5.81 -9.29
N PHE A 47 -16.55 5.68 -7.97
CA PHE A 47 -17.56 6.36 -7.17
C PHE A 47 -16.82 7.28 -6.21
N GLU A 48 -17.12 8.56 -6.28
CA GLU A 48 -16.53 9.61 -5.44
C GLU A 48 -17.54 10.05 -4.37
N MET A 49 -18.10 9.08 -3.63
CA MET A 49 -18.99 9.36 -2.51
C MET A 49 -18.27 9.08 -1.19
N GLY A 50 -18.40 10.00 -0.23
CA GLY A 50 -18.01 9.75 1.16
C GLY A 50 -18.89 8.68 1.80
N ILE A 51 -18.41 8.01 2.86
CA ILE A 51 -19.16 6.92 3.53
C ILE A 51 -20.55 7.35 4.01
N ASP A 52 -20.69 8.62 4.42
CA ASP A 52 -21.94 9.21 4.90
C ASP A 52 -22.92 9.58 3.77
N GLU A 53 -22.41 9.68 2.53
CA GLU A 53 -23.20 10.01 1.33
C GLU A 53 -23.76 8.75 0.66
N ILE A 54 -23.23 7.57 1.01
CA ILE A 54 -23.69 6.30 0.46
C ILE A 54 -25.12 6.01 0.94
N PRO A 55 -26.10 5.83 0.02
CA PRO A 55 -27.48 5.59 0.40
C PRO A 55 -27.64 4.37 1.33
N ASN A 56 -28.45 4.52 2.38
CA ASN A 56 -28.76 3.42 3.30
C ASN A 56 -29.54 2.27 2.65
N SER A 57 -30.17 2.53 1.50
CA SER A 57 -30.89 1.53 0.72
C SER A 57 -29.99 0.57 -0.05
N TRP A 58 -28.69 0.88 -0.20
CA TRP A 58 -27.76 -0.01 -0.89
C TRP A 58 -27.44 -1.24 -0.03
N ASN A 59 -27.21 -2.36 -0.69
CA ASN A 59 -26.89 -3.62 -0.01
C ASN A 59 -25.56 -3.49 0.72
N ARG A 60 -25.53 -3.88 2.00
CA ARG A 60 -24.31 -3.85 2.83
C ARG A 60 -23.96 -5.26 3.28
N GLN A 61 -22.68 -5.59 3.20
CA GLN A 61 -22.15 -6.90 3.55
C GLN A 61 -21.02 -6.73 4.55
N SER A 62 -21.25 -7.18 5.79
CA SER A 62 -20.21 -7.19 6.83
C SER A 62 -19.38 -8.48 6.74
N ARG A 63 -18.05 -8.36 6.80
CA ARG A 63 -17.11 -9.48 6.79
C ARG A 63 -15.99 -9.24 7.80
N ARG A 64 -15.36 -10.33 8.23
CA ARG A 64 -14.19 -10.30 9.11
C ARG A 64 -13.02 -11.01 8.45
N LEU A 65 -11.93 -10.30 8.24
CA LEU A 65 -10.68 -10.88 7.76
C LEU A 65 -9.99 -11.63 8.91
N ARG A 66 -9.29 -12.71 8.58
CA ARG A 66 -8.55 -13.54 9.54
C ARG A 66 -7.13 -13.71 9.05
N ALA A 67 -6.18 -13.67 9.98
CA ALA A 67 -4.80 -13.99 9.69
C ALA A 67 -4.69 -15.49 9.35
N ALA A 68 -3.96 -15.81 8.28
CA ALA A 68 -3.72 -17.18 7.85
C ALA A 68 -2.27 -17.58 8.17
N GLN A 69 -2.05 -18.88 8.35
CA GLN A 69 -0.72 -19.46 8.44
C GLN A 69 -0.17 -19.71 7.03
N GLY A 70 1.10 -19.34 6.80
CA GLY A 70 1.83 -19.77 5.61
C GLY A 70 2.20 -21.26 5.70
N GLU A 71 2.84 -21.78 4.65
CA GLU A 71 3.25 -23.20 4.54
C GLU A 71 4.00 -23.72 5.78
N GLY A 72 4.92 -22.91 6.33
CA GLY A 72 5.67 -23.24 7.55
C GLY A 72 4.90 -23.07 8.86
N GLY A 73 3.57 -22.94 8.84
CA GLY A 73 2.71 -22.78 10.02
C GLY A 73 2.80 -21.41 10.71
N ARG A 74 3.62 -20.48 10.20
CA ARG A 74 3.81 -19.15 10.78
C ARG A 74 2.77 -18.18 10.26
N VAL A 75 2.26 -17.34 11.16
CA VAL A 75 1.36 -16.23 10.83
C VAL A 75 2.18 -14.96 10.72
N ASP A 76 1.92 -14.16 9.70
CA ASP A 76 2.52 -12.84 9.55
C ASP A 76 2.22 -11.93 10.75
N VAL A 77 3.21 -11.17 11.21
CA VAL A 77 3.11 -10.36 12.43
C VAL A 77 2.10 -9.23 12.26
N ALA A 78 2.07 -8.57 11.10
CA ALA A 78 1.14 -7.48 10.81
C ALA A 78 -0.30 -8.02 10.64
N ALA A 79 -0.47 -9.14 9.93
CA ALA A 79 -1.78 -9.77 9.78
C ALA A 79 -2.35 -10.23 11.14
N ARG A 80 -1.50 -10.79 12.02
CA ARG A 80 -1.90 -11.17 13.38
C ARG A 80 -2.34 -9.96 14.19
N PHE A 81 -1.57 -8.87 14.13
CA PHE A 81 -1.88 -7.63 14.83
C PHE A 81 -3.21 -7.02 14.36
N GLU A 82 -3.45 -6.95 13.05
CA GLU A 82 -4.72 -6.44 12.52
C GLU A 82 -5.90 -7.35 12.90
N ALA A 83 -5.72 -8.69 12.87
CA ALA A 83 -6.74 -9.62 13.31
C ALA A 83 -7.11 -9.47 14.80
N GLN A 84 -6.15 -9.13 15.66
CA GLN A 84 -6.37 -8.88 17.09
C GLN A 84 -7.22 -7.63 17.35
N ARG A 85 -7.18 -6.63 16.46
CA ARG A 85 -8.07 -5.45 16.54
C ARG A 85 -9.54 -5.79 16.34
N ASN A 86 -9.85 -7.01 15.89
CA ASN A 86 -11.19 -7.55 15.75
C ASN A 86 -12.15 -6.63 14.97
N ARG A 87 -11.63 -5.99 13.92
CA ARG A 87 -12.41 -5.09 13.06
C ARG A 87 -13.29 -5.89 12.10
N SER A 88 -14.49 -5.36 11.89
CA SER A 88 -15.39 -5.80 10.82
C SER A 88 -15.31 -4.80 9.67
N PHE A 89 -15.30 -5.31 8.45
CA PHE A 89 -15.28 -4.52 7.23
C PHE A 89 -16.66 -4.57 6.58
N VAL A 90 -17.22 -3.40 6.29
CA VAL A 90 -18.51 -3.27 5.61
C VAL A 90 -18.25 -2.92 4.16
N TYR A 91 -18.67 -3.83 3.26
CA TYR A 91 -18.69 -3.59 1.83
C TYR A 91 -20.08 -3.12 1.42
N VAL A 92 -20.14 -2.07 0.61
CA VAL A 92 -21.36 -1.53 0.01
C VAL A 92 -21.27 -1.69 -1.50
#